data_AF-A0A821Q911-F1
#
_entry.id   AF-A0A821Q911-F1
#
_cell.length_a   1.000
_cell.length_b   1.000
_cell.length_c   1.000
_cell.angle_alpha   90.00
_cell.angle_beta   90.00
_cell.angle_gamma   90.00
#
_symmetry.space_group_name_H-M   'P 1'
#
loop_
_entity.id
_entity.type
_entity.pdbx_description
1 polymer ?
#
loop_
_entity_poly.entity_id
_entity_poly.type
_entity_poly.pdbx_seq_one_letter_code
_entity_poly.pdbx_strand_id
1 'polypeptide(L)'
;TKKTKLLTSGYFIPIGFNLLRKFKPKGKCSHGGSFDSTQDDEPRGGINKDKLKSIHGHLHYQAASMAYKATVNILTQLQQDIGDESFGLFLTLKKNLNSLIISIDTSCSIGNYVDLAKDISTNIINQYSKLEYAPHNYILISFNNNYAKIIINTRKPNNLIDAIQNLSSCENYTSILGGMYYSSLIEGLIQSEYSSVIYTFTDSAASDSYLKYKARALLRNKHIVIYSFLGQQMKRLLLRKKIDRIDQLDENDDDGNDLPSISGGLTYPITTNDRSVILEFILRRLEWTRLQTLVIFKSNATTITFYVDSSIDELHIDISSTG
;
A
#
# COMPACT_ATOMS: atom_id res chain seq x y z
N THR A 1 -1.28 -36.48 -37.40
CA THR A 1 -1.14 -35.46 -36.33
C THR A 1 -1.64 -36.04 -35.01
N LYS A 2 -0.75 -36.25 -34.03
CA LYS A 2 -1.15 -36.72 -32.69
C LYS A 2 -1.98 -35.61 -32.04
N LYS A 3 -3.30 -35.78 -31.96
CA LYS A 3 -4.15 -34.90 -31.14
C LYS A 3 -3.69 -35.06 -29.69
N THR A 4 -3.12 -34.00 -29.12
CA THR A 4 -2.94 -33.90 -27.67
C THR A 4 -4.33 -34.03 -27.04
N LYS A 5 -4.52 -35.06 -26.22
CA LYS A 5 -5.77 -35.25 -25.46
C LYS A 5 -5.77 -34.23 -24.32
N LEU A 6 -6.14 -33.00 -24.64
CA LEU A 6 -6.36 -31.96 -23.65
C LEU A 6 -7.67 -32.26 -22.92
N LEU A 7 -7.59 -32.36 -21.59
CA LEU A 7 -8.78 -32.34 -20.75
C LEU A 7 -9.44 -30.98 -20.92
N THR A 8 -10.74 -31.00 -21.18
CA THR A 8 -11.51 -29.79 -21.38
C THR A 8 -12.81 -29.94 -20.60
N SER A 9 -13.41 -28.82 -20.18
CA SER A 9 -14.68 -28.84 -19.45
C SER A 9 -15.79 -29.52 -20.25
N GLY A 10 -16.82 -29.97 -19.52
CA GLY A 10 -18.05 -30.44 -20.13
C GLY A 10 -18.66 -29.36 -21.05
N TYR A 11 -19.42 -29.81 -22.04
CA TYR A 11 -20.25 -28.95 -22.87
C TYR A 11 -21.62 -28.77 -22.22
N PHE A 12 -22.19 -27.57 -22.27
CA PHE A 12 -23.48 -27.28 -21.65
C PHE A 12 -24.25 -26.32 -22.54
N ILE A 13 -25.48 -26.69 -22.89
CA ILE A 13 -26.46 -25.76 -23.42
C ILE A 13 -27.71 -25.83 -22.53
N PRO A 14 -28.23 -24.69 -22.04
CA PRO A 14 -29.49 -24.69 -21.32
C PRO A 14 -30.65 -25.15 -22.21
N ILE A 15 -31.57 -25.93 -21.66
CA ILE A 15 -32.84 -26.24 -22.32
C ILE A 15 -33.54 -24.95 -22.77
N GLY A 16 -34.09 -24.95 -23.99
CA GLY A 16 -34.72 -23.79 -24.60
C GLY A 16 -33.77 -22.89 -25.41
N PHE A 17 -32.44 -23.05 -25.28
CA PHE A 17 -31.45 -22.27 -26.03
C PHE A 17 -30.84 -23.01 -27.23
N ASN A 18 -31.31 -24.23 -27.54
CA ASN A 18 -30.80 -25.03 -28.67
C ASN A 18 -31.07 -24.42 -30.05
N LEU A 19 -32.10 -23.59 -30.21
CA LEU A 19 -32.42 -22.99 -31.51
C LEU A 19 -31.40 -21.93 -31.98
N LEU A 20 -30.57 -21.41 -31.08
CA LEU A 20 -29.66 -20.29 -31.37
C LEU A 20 -28.16 -20.67 -31.29
N ARG A 21 -27.81 -21.93 -30.97
CA ARG A 21 -26.42 -22.33 -30.68
C ARG A 21 -25.97 -23.62 -31.39
N LYS A 22 -24.65 -23.67 -31.63
CA LYS A 22 -23.94 -24.82 -32.23
C LYS A 22 -24.18 -26.11 -31.43
N PHE A 23 -24.33 -27.23 -32.13
CA PHE A 23 -24.40 -28.57 -31.54
C PHE A 23 -23.17 -28.92 -30.69
N LYS A 24 -23.34 -29.86 -29.75
CA LYS A 24 -22.23 -30.40 -28.96
C LYS A 24 -21.09 -30.86 -29.89
N PRO A 25 -19.87 -30.30 -29.74
CA PRO A 25 -18.75 -30.68 -30.60
C PRO A 25 -18.45 -32.18 -30.49
N LYS A 26 -18.12 -32.82 -31.62
CA LYS A 26 -17.79 -34.26 -31.64
C LYS A 26 -16.70 -34.59 -30.62
N GLY A 27 -16.98 -35.55 -29.75
CA GLY A 27 -16.07 -36.04 -28.71
C GLY A 27 -16.06 -35.22 -27.41
N LYS A 28 -16.91 -34.19 -27.27
CA LYS A 28 -17.10 -33.46 -26.00
C LYS A 28 -18.16 -34.13 -25.12
N CYS A 29 -17.81 -34.45 -23.89
CA CYS A 29 -18.78 -34.86 -22.88
C CYS A 29 -19.66 -33.67 -22.47
N SER A 30 -20.92 -33.92 -22.13
CA SER A 30 -21.83 -32.91 -21.59
C SER A 30 -21.62 -32.72 -20.07
N HIS A 31 -22.04 -31.57 -19.52
CA HIS A 31 -22.15 -31.38 -18.07
C HIS A 31 -23.25 -32.29 -17.49
N GLY A 32 -24.32 -32.50 -18.25
CA GLY A 32 -25.45 -33.33 -17.87
C GLY A 32 -26.34 -32.71 -16.79
N GLY A 33 -27.43 -33.40 -16.50
CA GLY A 33 -28.46 -32.94 -15.56
C GLY A 33 -29.66 -32.35 -16.27
N SER A 34 -30.74 -32.12 -15.52
CA SER A 34 -32.07 -31.80 -16.05
C SER A 34 -32.17 -30.50 -16.86
N PHE A 35 -31.13 -29.67 -16.87
CA PHE A 35 -31.09 -28.41 -17.61
C PHE A 35 -30.09 -28.42 -18.77
N ASP A 36 -29.33 -29.50 -18.97
CA ASP A 36 -28.41 -29.64 -20.10
C ASP A 36 -29.12 -30.31 -21.27
N SER A 37 -29.38 -29.54 -22.32
CA SER A 37 -30.04 -30.03 -23.53
C SER A 37 -29.14 -30.91 -24.41
N THR A 38 -27.85 -31.05 -24.07
CA THR A 38 -26.86 -31.82 -24.83
C THR A 38 -26.48 -33.14 -24.17
N GLN A 39 -27.16 -33.50 -23.08
CA GLN A 39 -26.89 -34.73 -22.33
C GLN A 39 -27.17 -35.99 -23.15
N ASP A 40 -28.11 -35.94 -24.09
CA ASP A 40 -28.49 -37.09 -24.92
C ASP A 40 -27.77 -37.13 -26.28
N ASP A 41 -26.98 -36.09 -26.60
CA ASP A 41 -26.10 -36.08 -27.77
C ASP A 41 -24.92 -37.03 -27.55
N GLU A 42 -24.30 -37.59 -28.59
CA GLU A 42 -23.08 -38.41 -28.43
C GLU A 42 -21.82 -37.53 -28.20
N PRO A 43 -20.93 -37.84 -27.23
CA PRO A 43 -21.04 -38.84 -26.15
C PRO A 43 -22.13 -38.51 -25.11
N ARG A 44 -23.02 -39.48 -24.85
CA ARG A 44 -24.20 -39.31 -23.98
C ARG A 44 -23.87 -39.20 -22.49
N GLY A 45 -24.85 -38.76 -21.71
CA GLY A 45 -24.77 -38.57 -20.28
C GLY A 45 -24.11 -37.24 -19.90
N GLY A 46 -23.29 -37.27 -18.85
CA GLY A 46 -22.54 -36.09 -18.43
C GLY A 46 -22.05 -36.17 -16.98
N ILE A 47 -21.06 -35.33 -16.66
CA ILE A 47 -20.51 -35.19 -15.31
C ILE A 47 -20.70 -33.74 -14.89
N ASN A 48 -21.63 -33.52 -13.96
CA ASN A 48 -21.95 -32.17 -13.51
C ASN A 48 -20.89 -31.66 -12.53
N LYS A 49 -20.54 -30.37 -12.63
CA LYS A 49 -19.50 -29.74 -11.80
C LYS A 49 -19.93 -29.58 -10.35
N ASP A 50 -21.22 -29.41 -10.09
CA ASP A 50 -21.73 -28.98 -8.79
C ASP A 50 -22.59 -30.06 -8.11
N LYS A 51 -23.00 -31.11 -8.83
CA LYS A 51 -23.92 -32.15 -8.33
C LYS A 51 -23.54 -33.54 -8.83
N LEU A 52 -23.94 -34.56 -8.06
CA LEU A 52 -23.75 -35.99 -8.38
C LEU A 52 -24.90 -36.61 -9.21
N LYS A 53 -25.93 -35.83 -9.55
CA LYS A 53 -27.19 -36.36 -10.12
C LYS A 53 -27.18 -36.56 -11.64
N SER A 54 -26.06 -36.30 -12.32
CA SER A 54 -25.95 -36.58 -13.75
C SER A 54 -25.76 -38.09 -14.01
N ILE A 55 -25.99 -38.55 -15.23
CA ILE A 55 -25.88 -39.98 -15.61
C ILE A 55 -24.50 -40.57 -15.24
N HIS A 56 -23.42 -39.79 -15.40
CA HIS A 56 -22.07 -40.19 -15.00
C HIS A 56 -21.62 -39.55 -13.67
N GLY A 57 -22.56 -39.13 -12.82
CA GLY A 57 -22.26 -38.47 -11.55
C GLY A 57 -21.45 -39.33 -10.57
N HIS A 58 -21.50 -40.66 -10.71
CA HIS A 58 -20.62 -41.58 -9.98
C HIS A 58 -19.12 -41.35 -10.25
N LEU A 59 -18.77 -40.74 -11.39
CA LEU A 59 -17.40 -40.36 -11.74
C LEU A 59 -17.02 -38.95 -11.27
N HIS A 60 -17.92 -38.20 -10.65
CA HIS A 60 -17.71 -36.79 -10.30
C HIS A 60 -16.42 -36.56 -9.52
N TYR A 61 -16.17 -37.33 -8.45
CA TYR A 61 -14.95 -37.17 -7.64
C TYR A 61 -13.67 -37.49 -8.43
N GLN A 62 -13.71 -38.50 -9.31
CA GLN A 62 -12.59 -38.82 -10.18
C GLN A 62 -12.33 -37.70 -11.19
N ALA A 63 -13.39 -37.17 -11.79
CA ALA A 63 -13.31 -36.04 -12.73
C ALA A 63 -12.81 -34.77 -12.04
N ALA A 64 -13.30 -34.46 -10.84
CA ALA A 64 -12.84 -33.32 -10.04
C ALA A 64 -11.36 -33.46 -9.65
N SER A 65 -10.93 -34.66 -9.22
CA SER A 65 -9.52 -34.94 -8.92
C SER A 65 -8.64 -34.78 -10.16
N MET A 66 -9.09 -35.26 -11.32
CA MET A 66 -8.36 -35.12 -12.58
C MET A 66 -8.28 -33.66 -13.04
N ALA A 67 -9.35 -32.87 -12.89
CA ALA A 67 -9.36 -31.45 -13.17
C ALA A 67 -8.44 -30.65 -12.23
N TYR A 68 -8.43 -31.00 -10.94
CA TYR A 68 -7.50 -30.44 -9.96
C TYR A 68 -6.04 -30.69 -10.37
N LYS A 69 -5.68 -31.96 -10.66
CA LYS A 69 -4.33 -32.33 -11.10
C LYS A 69 -3.93 -31.61 -12.39
N ALA A 70 -4.84 -31.49 -13.36
CA ALA A 70 -4.60 -30.77 -14.60
C ALA A 70 -4.36 -29.27 -14.35
N THR A 71 -5.13 -28.66 -13.43
CA THR A 71 -4.96 -27.25 -13.05
C THR A 71 -3.61 -27.02 -12.37
N VAL A 72 -3.25 -27.87 -11.40
CA VAL A 72 -1.93 -27.83 -10.75
C VAL A 72 -0.83 -27.96 -11.80
N ASN A 73 -0.92 -28.92 -12.70
CA ASN A 73 0.09 -29.14 -13.74
C ASN A 73 0.25 -27.92 -14.67
N ILE A 74 -0.85 -27.31 -15.13
CA ILE A 74 -0.80 -26.10 -15.97
C ILE A 74 -0.19 -24.93 -15.21
N LEU A 75 -0.56 -24.73 -13.95
CA LEU A 75 -0.02 -23.66 -13.11
C LEU A 75 1.47 -23.88 -12.80
N THR A 76 1.90 -25.11 -12.53
CA THR A 76 3.30 -25.46 -12.33
C THR A 76 4.11 -25.29 -13.61
N GLN A 77 3.58 -25.68 -14.77
CA GLN A 77 4.25 -25.44 -16.05
C GLN A 77 4.37 -23.94 -16.33
N LEU A 78 3.29 -23.18 -16.12
CA LEU A 78 3.32 -21.73 -16.27
C LEU A 78 4.38 -21.11 -15.36
N GLN A 79 4.44 -21.51 -14.09
CA GLN A 79 5.46 -21.08 -13.14
C GLN A 79 6.88 -21.36 -13.63
N GLN A 80 7.12 -22.57 -14.16
CA GLN A 80 8.42 -22.95 -14.73
C GLN A 80 8.78 -22.11 -15.97
N ASP A 81 7.79 -21.79 -16.81
CA ASP A 81 8.00 -21.04 -18.05
C ASP A 81 8.27 -19.55 -17.81
N ILE A 82 7.61 -18.93 -16.81
CA ILE A 82 7.70 -17.47 -16.55
C ILE A 82 8.54 -17.10 -15.33
N GLY A 83 8.97 -18.09 -14.54
CA GLY A 83 9.72 -17.92 -13.29
C GLY A 83 8.84 -17.51 -12.10
N ASP A 84 9.38 -17.73 -10.90
CA ASP A 84 8.66 -17.52 -9.63
C ASP A 84 8.18 -16.07 -9.44
N GLU A 85 8.97 -15.08 -9.84
CA GLU A 85 8.59 -13.67 -9.72
C GLU A 85 7.35 -13.37 -10.56
N SER A 86 7.42 -13.60 -11.87
CA SER A 86 6.32 -13.35 -12.81
C SER A 86 5.07 -14.17 -12.47
N PHE A 87 5.25 -15.40 -11.99
CA PHE A 87 4.14 -16.25 -11.55
C PHE A 87 3.49 -15.74 -10.25
N GLY A 88 4.29 -15.25 -9.30
CA GLY A 88 3.81 -14.50 -8.16
C GLY A 88 3.02 -13.26 -8.58
N LEU A 89 3.47 -12.51 -9.61
CA LEU A 89 2.69 -11.39 -10.18
C LEU A 89 1.35 -11.87 -10.75
N PHE A 90 1.35 -12.97 -11.52
CA PHE A 90 0.15 -13.54 -12.13
C PHE A 90 -0.91 -13.92 -11.09
N LEU A 91 -0.49 -14.51 -9.97
CA LEU A 91 -1.38 -14.86 -8.86
C LEU A 91 -1.70 -13.69 -7.92
N THR A 92 -1.16 -12.49 -8.19
CA THR A 92 -1.24 -11.33 -7.28
C THR A 92 -0.60 -11.63 -5.90
N LEU A 93 0.30 -12.60 -5.83
CA LEU A 93 1.03 -13.03 -4.65
C LEU A 93 2.40 -12.35 -4.53
N LYS A 94 2.60 -11.16 -5.12
CA LYS A 94 3.96 -10.62 -5.24
C LYS A 94 4.60 -10.51 -3.85
N LYS A 95 5.79 -11.09 -3.70
CA LYS A 95 6.77 -10.50 -2.79
C LYS A 95 6.92 -9.05 -3.22
N ASN A 96 6.83 -8.09 -2.30
CA ASN A 96 7.13 -6.69 -2.61
C ASN A 96 6.01 -6.07 -3.46
N LEU A 97 4.78 -6.00 -2.94
CA LEU A 97 3.64 -5.30 -3.59
C LEU A 97 3.66 -3.79 -3.37
N ASN A 98 4.56 -3.28 -2.54
CA ASN A 98 4.51 -1.91 -2.05
C ASN A 98 5.77 -1.13 -2.42
N SER A 99 5.63 0.19 -2.44
CA SER A 99 6.73 1.14 -2.58
C SER A 99 7.07 1.73 -1.21
N LEU A 100 8.35 2.05 -1.02
CA LEU A 100 8.79 2.97 0.03
C LEU A 100 9.01 4.34 -0.60
N ILE A 101 8.22 5.33 -0.17
CA ILE A 101 8.37 6.71 -0.63
C ILE A 101 8.97 7.56 0.49
N ILE A 102 10.01 8.31 0.17
CA ILE A 102 10.60 9.34 1.01
C ILE A 102 10.33 10.69 0.35
N SER A 103 9.68 11.60 1.07
CA SER A 103 9.41 12.97 0.59
C SER A 103 10.05 13.97 1.53
N ILE A 104 10.99 14.77 1.05
CA ILE A 104 11.79 15.71 1.86
C ILE A 104 11.55 17.13 1.37
N ASP A 105 11.13 17.99 2.29
CA ASP A 105 11.14 19.43 2.12
C ASP A 105 12.58 19.93 2.11
N THR A 106 12.97 20.62 1.04
CA THR A 106 14.30 21.19 0.82
C THR A 106 14.30 22.72 0.90
N SER A 107 13.20 23.31 1.36
CA SER A 107 13.10 24.75 1.58
C SER A 107 14.08 25.26 2.65
N CYS A 108 14.44 26.54 2.54
CA CYS A 108 15.48 27.21 3.32
C CYS A 108 15.08 27.51 4.79
N SER A 109 14.15 26.78 5.41
CA SER A 109 13.58 27.18 6.72
C SER A 109 14.48 26.85 7.92
N ILE A 110 15.22 25.73 7.92
CA ILE A 110 16.10 25.32 9.04
C ILE A 110 17.29 24.48 8.54
N GLY A 111 18.51 25.03 8.60
CA GLY A 111 19.72 24.41 8.05
C GLY A 111 20.05 22.99 8.53
N ASN A 112 19.60 22.59 9.74
CA ASN A 112 19.86 21.25 10.27
C ASN A 112 18.69 20.26 10.07
N TYR A 113 17.53 20.73 9.60
CA TYR A 113 16.35 19.87 9.46
C TYR A 113 16.49 18.91 8.28
N VAL A 114 17.04 19.39 7.16
CA VAL A 114 17.29 18.56 5.98
C VAL A 114 18.28 17.44 6.30
N ASP A 115 19.35 17.73 7.03
CA ASP A 115 20.32 16.70 7.42
C ASP A 115 19.74 15.67 8.38
N LEU A 116 18.90 16.10 9.33
CA LEU A 116 18.13 15.19 10.19
C LEU A 116 17.19 14.31 9.35
N ALA A 117 16.47 14.89 8.39
CA ALA A 117 15.58 14.15 7.49
C ALA A 117 16.34 13.13 6.64
N LYS A 118 17.52 13.49 6.12
CA LYS A 118 18.40 12.58 5.37
C LYS A 118 18.85 11.40 6.22
N ASP A 119 19.30 11.67 7.44
CA ASP A 119 19.76 10.62 8.36
C ASP A 119 18.62 9.67 8.75
N ILE A 120 17.47 10.22 9.17
CA ILE A 120 16.28 9.39 9.48
C ILE A 120 15.87 8.56 8.26
N SER A 121 15.80 9.18 7.07
CA SER A 121 15.42 8.48 5.85
C SER A 121 16.37 7.35 5.49
N THR A 122 17.68 7.58 5.63
CA THR A 122 18.70 6.54 5.43
C THR A 122 18.49 5.36 6.38
N ASN A 123 18.18 5.64 7.65
CA ASN A 123 17.87 4.60 8.63
C ASN A 123 16.58 3.83 8.27
N ILE A 124 15.51 4.52 7.86
CA ILE A 124 14.28 3.88 7.37
C ILE A 124 14.60 2.91 6.24
N ILE A 125 15.32 3.38 5.21
CA ILE A 125 15.65 2.57 4.03
C ILE A 125 16.46 1.33 4.44
N ASN A 126 17.44 1.51 5.32
CA ASN A 126 18.26 0.41 5.83
C ASN A 126 17.45 -0.64 6.61
N GLN A 127 16.35 -0.27 7.28
CA GLN A 127 15.49 -1.26 7.93
C GLN A 127 14.57 -1.96 6.93
N TYR A 128 13.95 -1.21 6.02
CA TYR A 128 13.10 -1.79 4.97
C TYR A 128 13.88 -2.75 4.05
N SER A 129 15.16 -2.47 3.77
CA SER A 129 15.99 -3.33 2.93
C SER A 129 16.37 -4.66 3.58
N LYS A 130 16.20 -4.81 4.90
CA LYS A 130 16.47 -6.05 5.64
C LYS A 130 15.27 -6.98 5.71
N LEU A 131 14.08 -6.51 5.33
CA LEU A 131 12.86 -7.31 5.37
C LEU A 131 12.94 -8.43 4.33
N GLU A 132 12.42 -9.61 4.67
CA GLU A 132 12.27 -10.72 3.72
C GLU A 132 11.45 -10.31 2.48
N TYR A 133 10.48 -9.42 2.71
CA TYR A 133 9.62 -8.82 1.69
C TYR A 133 9.86 -7.31 1.64
N ALA A 134 11.06 -6.90 1.25
CA ALA A 134 11.43 -5.49 1.09
C ALA A 134 10.58 -4.79 0.00
N PRO A 135 10.47 -3.45 -0.01
CA PRO A 135 9.72 -2.72 -1.04
C PRO A 135 10.13 -3.05 -2.48
N HIS A 136 9.16 -3.04 -3.41
CA HIS A 136 9.39 -3.27 -4.85
C HIS A 136 10.32 -2.22 -5.44
N ASN A 137 10.02 -0.98 -5.08
CA ASN A 137 10.70 0.20 -5.51
C ASN A 137 10.73 1.26 -4.40
N TYR A 138 11.69 2.14 -4.56
CA TYR A 138 12.12 3.16 -3.63
C TYR A 138 12.03 4.49 -4.37
N ILE A 139 11.22 5.41 -3.86
CA ILE A 139 10.91 6.68 -4.52
C ILE A 139 11.38 7.82 -3.63
N LEU A 140 12.21 8.73 -4.16
CA LEU A 140 12.56 9.99 -3.51
C LEU A 140 11.83 11.13 -4.20
N ILE A 141 11.22 11.98 -3.39
CA ILE A 141 10.61 13.23 -3.83
C ILE A 141 11.26 14.36 -3.03
N SER A 142 11.70 15.38 -3.74
CA SER A 142 12.10 16.64 -3.14
C SER A 142 11.04 17.68 -3.48
N PHE A 143 10.71 18.52 -2.50
CA PHE A 143 9.83 19.65 -2.73
C PHE A 143 10.31 20.89 -1.98
N ASN A 144 9.85 22.05 -2.42
CA ASN A 144 10.01 23.33 -1.76
C ASN A 144 8.80 24.21 -2.13
N ASN A 145 8.93 25.53 -2.00
CA ASN A 145 7.88 26.51 -2.32
C ASN A 145 7.61 26.67 -3.83
N ASN A 146 8.50 26.21 -4.71
CA ASN A 146 8.42 26.39 -6.16
C ASN A 146 8.11 25.09 -6.92
N TYR A 147 8.47 23.94 -6.36
CA TYR A 147 8.23 22.65 -7.01
C TYR A 147 8.00 21.50 -6.03
N ALA A 148 7.42 20.42 -6.54
CA ALA A 148 7.53 19.07 -5.99
C ALA A 148 7.92 18.13 -7.13
N LYS A 149 9.00 17.35 -6.96
CA LYS A 149 9.61 16.58 -8.04
C LYS A 149 10.14 15.23 -7.55
N ILE A 150 9.87 14.19 -8.34
CA ILE A 150 10.51 12.88 -8.20
C ILE A 150 11.99 13.00 -8.60
N ILE A 151 12.87 12.70 -7.66
CA ILE A 151 14.32 12.71 -7.86
C ILE A 151 14.80 11.36 -8.39
N ILE A 152 14.26 10.26 -7.83
CA ILE A 152 14.56 8.91 -8.29
C ILE A 152 13.39 7.97 -8.00
N ASN A 153 13.18 7.00 -8.89
CA ASN A 153 12.37 5.80 -8.66
C ASN A 153 13.24 4.60 -9.05
N THR A 154 13.62 3.77 -8.07
CA THR A 154 14.65 2.73 -8.23
C THR A 154 14.27 1.46 -7.50
N ARG A 155 14.77 0.31 -7.97
CA ARG A 155 14.66 -0.97 -7.24
C ARG A 155 15.82 -1.21 -6.27
N LYS A 156 16.81 -0.31 -6.23
CA LYS A 156 18.02 -0.45 -5.40
C LYS A 156 17.97 0.53 -4.22
N PRO A 157 17.95 0.06 -2.97
CA PRO A 157 17.91 0.94 -1.79
C PRO A 157 19.12 1.86 -1.70
N ASN A 158 20.33 1.38 -2.05
CA ASN A 158 21.54 2.21 -2.03
C ASN A 158 21.44 3.41 -2.97
N ASN A 159 20.86 3.25 -4.17
CA ASN A 159 20.64 4.38 -5.08
C ASN A 159 19.69 5.43 -4.48
N LEU A 160 18.71 5.01 -3.67
CA LEU A 160 17.84 5.94 -2.95
C LEU A 160 18.62 6.69 -1.87
N ILE A 161 19.46 5.98 -1.10
CA ILE A 161 20.34 6.56 -0.07
C ILE A 161 21.29 7.59 -0.70
N ASP A 162 21.96 7.24 -1.79
CA ASP A 162 22.88 8.14 -2.50
C ASP A 162 22.14 9.40 -2.99
N ALA A 163 20.92 9.24 -3.53
CA ALA A 163 20.10 10.37 -3.97
C ALA A 163 19.68 11.28 -2.80
N ILE A 164 19.37 10.71 -1.64
CA ILE A 164 19.05 11.48 -0.41
C ILE A 164 20.26 12.26 0.08
N GLN A 165 21.44 11.62 0.13
CA GLN A 165 22.67 12.27 0.61
C GLN A 165 23.06 13.45 -0.28
N ASN A 166 22.85 13.32 -1.60
CA ASN A 166 23.12 14.36 -2.59
C ASN A 166 22.07 15.49 -2.65
N LEU A 167 20.99 15.43 -1.86
CA LEU A 167 20.05 16.57 -1.78
C LEU A 167 20.78 17.77 -1.16
N SER A 168 20.97 18.84 -1.92
CA SER A 168 21.46 20.08 -1.33
C SER A 168 20.34 20.74 -0.52
N SER A 169 20.64 21.17 0.70
CA SER A 169 19.82 22.20 1.35
C SER A 169 19.93 23.47 0.51
N CYS A 170 18.82 24.20 0.38
CA CYS A 170 18.72 25.41 -0.43
C CYS A 170 19.88 26.40 -0.19
N GLU A 171 20.49 26.89 -1.29
CA GLU A 171 21.63 27.83 -1.31
C GLU A 171 21.21 29.31 -1.13
N ASN A 172 19.91 29.64 -1.23
CA ASN A 172 19.43 31.03 -1.20
C ASN A 172 18.10 31.21 -0.46
N TYR A 173 18.15 31.97 0.64
CA TYR A 173 17.03 32.31 1.54
C TYR A 173 16.03 33.25 0.83
N THR A 174 15.08 32.70 0.08
CA THR A 174 14.19 33.52 -0.77
C THR A 174 12.72 33.53 -0.36
N SER A 175 12.29 32.73 0.62
CA SER A 175 10.86 32.69 0.94
C SER A 175 10.52 32.22 2.36
N ILE A 176 9.51 32.89 2.92
CA ILE A 176 8.80 32.55 4.17
C ILE A 176 7.59 31.62 3.85
N LEU A 177 7.34 31.34 2.57
CA LEU A 177 6.20 30.53 2.13
C LEU A 177 6.45 29.03 2.33
N GLY A 178 5.39 28.34 2.71
CA GLY A 178 5.36 26.90 2.92
C GLY A 178 5.72 26.05 1.69
N GLY A 179 6.23 24.84 1.91
CA GLY A 179 6.52 23.89 0.85
C GLY A 179 5.26 23.32 0.16
N MET A 180 5.42 22.84 -1.08
CA MET A 180 4.38 22.15 -1.86
C MET A 180 4.17 20.70 -1.40
N TYR A 181 3.73 20.54 -0.14
CA TYR A 181 3.56 19.25 0.53
C TYR A 181 2.54 18.34 -0.16
N TYR A 182 1.35 18.85 -0.51
CA TYR A 182 0.31 18.00 -1.10
C TYR A 182 0.64 17.60 -2.54
N SER A 183 1.36 18.45 -3.27
CA SER A 183 1.90 18.14 -4.58
C SER A 183 2.94 17.01 -4.47
N SER A 184 3.82 17.06 -3.46
CA SER A 184 4.81 16.00 -3.24
C SER A 184 4.14 14.65 -2.90
N LEU A 185 3.07 14.67 -2.11
CA LEU A 185 2.24 13.50 -1.88
C LEU A 185 1.65 12.97 -3.19
N ILE A 186 1.01 13.82 -4.00
CA ILE A 186 0.36 13.41 -5.26
C ILE A 186 1.36 12.76 -6.22
N GLU A 187 2.55 13.35 -6.40
CA GLU A 187 3.62 12.80 -7.23
C GLU A 187 4.01 11.39 -6.78
N GLY A 188 4.19 11.19 -5.47
CA GLY A 188 4.54 9.89 -4.90
C GLY A 188 3.43 8.87 -5.03
N LEU A 189 2.20 9.28 -4.69
CA LEU A 189 1.02 8.43 -4.77
C LEU A 189 0.75 7.99 -6.20
N ILE A 190 1.01 8.79 -7.23
CA ILE A 190 0.80 8.37 -8.63
C ILE A 190 1.78 7.26 -9.03
N GLN A 191 3.05 7.37 -8.64
CA GLN A 191 4.10 6.43 -9.04
C GLN A 191 4.22 5.18 -8.15
N SER A 192 3.60 5.19 -6.98
CA SER A 192 3.69 4.09 -6.03
C SER A 192 2.78 2.92 -6.39
N GLU A 193 3.15 1.74 -5.91
CA GLU A 193 2.29 0.56 -5.91
C GLU A 193 1.17 0.70 -4.85
N TYR A 194 0.22 -0.24 -4.85
CA TYR A 194 -0.82 -0.32 -3.82
C TYR A 194 -0.22 -0.70 -2.46
N SER A 195 -0.89 -0.33 -1.37
CA SER A 195 -0.46 -0.65 -0.01
C SER A 195 0.96 -0.17 0.33
N SER A 196 1.38 0.93 -0.31
CA SER A 196 2.67 1.59 -0.10
C SER A 196 2.72 2.37 1.21
N VAL A 197 3.93 2.74 1.60
CA VAL A 197 4.19 3.59 2.77
C VAL A 197 4.99 4.82 2.33
N ILE A 198 4.59 5.99 2.81
CA ILE A 198 5.30 7.25 2.56
C ILE A 198 5.72 7.87 3.88
N TYR A 199 6.99 8.29 3.94
CA TYR A 199 7.54 9.10 5.01
C TYR A 199 7.81 10.50 4.48
N THR A 200 7.17 11.50 5.08
CA THR A 200 7.30 12.89 4.68
C THR A 200 8.02 13.69 5.75
N PHE A 201 8.93 14.57 5.35
CA PHE A 201 9.68 15.45 6.25
C PHE A 201 9.45 16.90 5.84
N THR A 202 8.85 17.71 6.70
CA THR A 202 8.71 19.17 6.48
C THR A 202 8.75 19.94 7.79
N ASP A 203 9.23 21.18 7.76
CA ASP A 203 9.25 22.09 8.90
C ASP A 203 8.38 23.34 8.68
N SER A 204 7.54 23.34 7.64
CA SER A 204 6.66 24.45 7.27
C SER A 204 5.25 23.97 6.92
N ALA A 205 4.26 24.84 7.11
CA ALA A 205 2.89 24.55 6.68
C ALA A 205 2.82 24.38 5.15
N ALA A 206 1.89 23.58 4.64
CA ALA A 206 1.74 23.39 3.20
C ALA A 206 1.21 24.67 2.53
N SER A 207 1.86 25.14 1.46
CA SER A 207 1.35 26.26 0.65
C SER A 207 0.24 25.85 -0.33
N ASP A 208 0.11 24.54 -0.58
CA ASP A 208 -0.80 23.96 -1.57
C ASP A 208 -1.96 23.17 -0.93
N SER A 209 -2.48 23.67 0.20
CA SER A 209 -3.55 23.03 0.98
C SER A 209 -4.83 22.75 0.20
N TYR A 210 -5.09 23.52 -0.87
CA TYR A 210 -6.20 23.29 -1.79
C TYR A 210 -6.15 21.91 -2.49
N LEU A 211 -4.98 21.23 -2.52
CA LEU A 211 -4.81 19.89 -3.08
C LEU A 211 -5.07 18.75 -2.08
N LYS A 212 -5.35 19.04 -0.81
CA LYS A 212 -5.58 18.05 0.26
C LYS A 212 -6.56 16.94 -0.15
N TYR A 213 -7.72 17.31 -0.71
CA TYR A 213 -8.73 16.32 -1.10
C TYR A 213 -8.31 15.45 -2.28
N LYS A 214 -7.51 15.98 -3.21
CA LYS A 214 -6.95 15.19 -4.32
C LYS A 214 -5.94 14.16 -3.80
N ALA A 215 -5.05 14.58 -2.91
CA ALA A 215 -4.13 13.66 -2.23
C ALA A 215 -4.90 12.59 -1.44
N ARG A 216 -5.94 12.97 -0.68
CA ARG A 216 -6.80 12.06 0.09
C ARG A 216 -7.49 11.01 -0.79
N ALA A 217 -8.00 11.41 -1.96
CA ALA A 217 -8.65 10.47 -2.88
C ALA A 217 -7.68 9.43 -3.42
N LEU A 218 -6.48 9.85 -3.84
CA LEU A 218 -5.42 8.96 -4.31
C LEU A 218 -4.92 8.02 -3.21
N LEU A 219 -4.72 8.56 -2.00
CA LEU A 219 -4.30 7.84 -0.81
C LEU A 219 -5.25 6.68 -0.49
N ARG A 220 -6.56 6.94 -0.49
CA ARG A 220 -7.61 5.93 -0.25
C ARG A 220 -7.65 4.90 -1.36
N ASN A 221 -7.59 5.33 -2.63
CA ASN A 221 -7.65 4.41 -3.77
C ASN A 221 -6.49 3.40 -3.75
N LYS A 222 -5.28 3.86 -3.38
CA LYS A 222 -4.09 3.00 -3.32
C LYS A 222 -3.82 2.35 -1.97
N HIS A 223 -4.65 2.60 -0.96
CA HIS A 223 -4.48 2.06 0.41
C HIS A 223 -3.10 2.39 1.02
N ILE A 224 -2.61 3.61 0.79
CA ILE A 224 -1.25 4.00 1.19
C ILE A 224 -1.27 4.58 2.60
N VAL A 225 -0.21 4.32 3.38
CA VAL A 225 -0.03 4.83 4.76
C VAL A 225 1.00 5.95 4.78
N ILE A 226 0.67 7.08 5.42
CA ILE A 226 1.55 8.25 5.55
C ILE A 226 2.07 8.40 6.98
N TYR A 227 3.38 8.51 7.12
CA TYR A 227 4.02 8.99 8.34
C TYR A 227 4.65 10.35 8.08
N SER A 228 4.26 11.35 8.87
CA SER A 228 4.72 12.72 8.68
C SER A 228 5.58 13.19 9.84
N PHE A 229 6.84 13.50 9.56
CA PHE A 229 7.74 14.12 10.50
C PHE A 229 7.72 15.64 10.32
N LEU A 230 7.43 16.36 11.40
CA LEU A 230 7.27 17.81 11.41
C LEU A 230 8.36 18.48 12.25
N GLY A 231 9.06 19.47 11.70
CA GLY A 231 10.01 20.29 12.44
C GLY A 231 9.34 21.11 13.56
N GLN A 232 10.07 21.34 14.66
CA GLN A 232 9.56 21.98 15.88
C GLN A 232 8.96 23.39 15.69
N GLN A 233 9.36 24.12 14.65
CA GLN A 233 8.81 25.44 14.33
C GLN A 233 7.32 25.38 13.93
N MET A 234 6.90 24.32 13.23
CA MET A 234 5.47 24.08 12.94
C MET A 234 4.65 23.85 14.21
N LYS A 235 5.18 23.11 15.20
CA LYS A 235 4.44 22.83 16.44
C LYS A 235 4.08 24.13 17.16
N ARG A 236 5.00 25.10 17.21
CA ARG A 236 4.76 26.43 17.82
C ARG A 236 3.70 27.25 17.07
N LEU A 237 3.70 27.21 15.73
CA LEU A 237 2.72 27.93 14.91
C LEU A 237 1.32 27.29 14.95
N LEU A 238 1.23 25.96 14.90
CA LEU A 238 -0.02 25.21 15.03
C LEU A 238 -0.64 25.38 16.43
N LEU A 239 0.17 25.40 17.49
CA LEU A 239 -0.29 25.67 18.85
C LEU A 239 -0.79 27.10 19.03
N ARG A 240 -0.17 28.10 18.37
CA ARG A 240 -0.64 29.49 18.40
C ARG A 240 -1.99 29.66 17.69
N LYS A 241 -2.15 29.10 16.49
CA LYS A 241 -3.44 29.11 15.77
C LYS A 241 -4.57 28.43 16.58
N LYS A 242 -4.26 27.41 17.37
CA LYS A 242 -5.25 26.71 18.22
C LYS A 242 -5.71 27.55 19.43
N ILE A 243 -4.87 28.46 19.93
CA ILE A 243 -5.22 29.37 21.03
C ILE A 243 -6.06 30.55 20.51
N ASP A 244 -5.75 31.08 19.32
CA ASP A 244 -6.49 32.21 18.74
C ASP A 244 -7.87 31.82 18.16
N ARG A 245 -8.14 30.53 17.92
CA ARG A 245 -9.42 30.02 17.38
C ARG A 245 -10.36 29.41 18.43
N ILE A 246 -10.25 29.82 19.70
CA ILE A 246 -11.25 29.42 20.72
C ILE A 246 -12.58 30.17 20.55
N ASP A 247 -12.63 31.27 19.78
CA ASP A 247 -13.85 32.08 19.64
C ASP A 247 -14.75 31.81 18.43
N GLN A 248 -14.40 30.88 17.52
CA GLN A 248 -15.33 30.48 16.44
C GLN A 248 -15.19 28.98 16.14
N LEU A 249 -16.12 28.22 16.72
CA LEU A 249 -16.38 26.81 16.40
C LEU A 249 -17.06 26.71 15.03
N ASP A 250 -16.26 26.67 13.97
CA ASP A 250 -16.65 25.97 12.74
C ASP A 250 -16.01 24.57 12.79
N GLU A 251 -16.81 23.57 13.16
CA GLU A 251 -16.43 22.15 13.31
C GLU A 251 -16.02 21.44 11.99
N ASN A 252 -15.88 22.16 10.87
CA ASN A 252 -15.73 21.55 9.54
C ASN A 252 -14.43 21.88 8.78
N ASP A 253 -13.50 22.66 9.36
CA ASP A 253 -12.24 23.00 8.68
C ASP A 253 -11.05 22.89 9.64
N ASP A 254 -10.69 21.66 10.00
CA ASP A 254 -9.41 21.38 10.63
C ASP A 254 -8.29 21.69 9.60
N ASP A 255 -7.72 22.88 9.74
CA ASP A 255 -6.52 23.44 9.06
C ASP A 255 -5.26 22.56 9.28
N GLY A 256 -5.40 21.42 9.97
CA GLY A 256 -4.42 20.36 10.12
C GLY A 256 -4.40 19.35 8.97
N ASN A 257 -3.21 18.86 8.63
CA ASN A 257 -3.03 17.72 7.73
C ASN A 257 -3.49 16.43 8.43
N ASP A 258 -4.72 15.99 8.14
CA ASP A 258 -5.37 14.79 8.68
C ASP A 258 -4.99 13.50 7.93
N LEU A 259 -4.24 13.61 6.81
CA LEU A 259 -3.95 12.49 5.94
C LEU A 259 -3.16 11.36 6.62
N PRO A 260 -2.13 11.64 7.47
CA PRO A 260 -1.46 10.59 8.25
C PRO A 260 -2.45 9.77 9.08
N SER A 261 -3.31 10.44 9.85
CA SER A 261 -4.29 9.76 10.71
C SER A 261 -5.29 8.93 9.91
N ILE A 262 -5.88 9.48 8.85
CA ILE A 262 -6.89 8.77 8.03
C ILE A 262 -6.28 7.58 7.28
N SER A 263 -4.97 7.62 7.02
CA SER A 263 -4.25 6.52 6.38
C SER A 263 -3.83 5.39 7.33
N GLY A 264 -4.09 5.53 8.64
CA GLY A 264 -3.57 4.61 9.67
C GLY A 264 -2.10 4.84 10.02
N GLY A 265 -1.54 5.96 9.60
CA GLY A 265 -0.21 6.41 9.97
C GLY A 265 -0.24 7.54 11.00
N LEU A 266 0.89 8.21 11.21
CA LEU A 266 1.07 9.14 12.32
C LEU A 266 1.83 10.40 11.92
N THR A 267 1.54 11.48 12.63
CA THR A 267 2.31 12.72 12.57
C THR A 267 3.21 12.81 13.82
N TYR A 268 4.51 12.95 13.61
CA TYR A 268 5.51 13.00 14.66
C TYR A 268 6.28 14.33 14.63
N PRO A 269 6.26 15.13 15.72
CA PRO A 269 7.09 16.33 15.81
C PRO A 269 8.55 15.93 16.10
N ILE A 270 9.49 16.28 15.22
CA ILE A 270 10.92 15.94 15.36
C ILE A 270 11.79 17.15 15.71
N THR A 271 12.83 16.87 16.48
CA THR A 271 13.98 17.71 16.77
C THR A 271 15.25 16.92 16.49
N THR A 272 16.41 17.58 16.46
CA THR A 272 17.71 16.91 16.26
C THR A 272 18.01 15.83 17.30
N ASN A 273 17.37 15.87 18.47
CA ASN A 273 17.57 14.88 19.54
C ASN A 273 16.65 13.66 19.43
N ASP A 274 15.67 13.65 18.51
CA ASP A 274 14.67 12.59 18.42
C ASP A 274 15.11 11.37 17.60
N ARG A 275 16.36 11.35 17.10
CA ARG A 275 16.88 10.29 16.23
C ARG A 275 16.64 8.88 16.78
N SER A 276 17.01 8.64 18.04
CA SER A 276 16.90 7.32 18.66
C SER A 276 15.44 6.88 18.82
N VAL A 277 14.55 7.80 19.21
CA VAL A 277 13.12 7.52 19.39
C VAL A 277 12.46 7.19 18.05
N ILE A 278 12.82 7.91 16.99
CA ILE A 278 12.29 7.65 15.65
C ILE A 278 12.77 6.30 15.13
N LEU A 279 14.04 5.94 15.37
CA LEU A 279 14.56 4.63 15.00
C LEU A 279 13.83 3.50 15.74
N GLU A 280 13.63 3.64 17.04
CA GLU A 280 12.86 2.67 17.84
C GLU A 280 11.43 2.52 17.31
N PHE A 281 10.77 3.64 17.01
CA PHE A 281 9.44 3.64 16.38
C PHE A 281 9.42 2.85 15.06
N ILE A 282 10.38 3.11 14.17
CA ILE A 282 10.47 2.41 12.88
C ILE A 282 10.70 0.91 13.08
N LEU A 283 11.59 0.53 14.02
CA LEU A 283 11.87 -0.87 14.33
C LEU A 283 10.61 -1.58 14.84
N ARG A 284 9.95 -1.04 15.86
CA ARG A 284 8.70 -1.58 16.41
C ARG A 284 7.61 -1.69 15.34
N ARG A 285 7.50 -0.70 14.46
CA ARG A 285 6.56 -0.71 13.33
C ARG A 285 6.84 -1.86 12.34
N LEU A 286 8.11 -2.20 12.13
CA LEU A 286 8.54 -3.21 11.18
C LEU A 286 8.58 -4.62 11.77
N GLU A 287 8.56 -4.73 13.10
CA GLU A 287 8.39 -6.01 13.77
C GLU A 287 7.06 -6.66 13.38
N TRP A 288 7.07 -7.98 13.19
CA TRP A 288 5.87 -8.80 12.97
C TRP A 288 5.04 -8.98 14.26
N THR A 289 5.08 -8.02 15.17
CA THR A 289 4.22 -8.02 16.34
C THR A 289 2.85 -7.50 15.90
N ARG A 290 1.76 -8.01 16.49
CA ARG A 290 0.39 -7.49 16.28
C ARG A 290 0.20 -6.06 16.83
N LEU A 291 1.28 -5.37 17.21
CA LEU A 291 1.27 -4.10 17.90
C LEU A 291 1.41 -2.97 16.87
N GLN A 292 0.29 -2.33 16.55
CA GLN A 292 0.27 -1.10 15.77
C GLN A 292 0.39 0.09 16.72
N THR A 293 1.31 1.01 16.45
CA THR A 293 1.38 2.26 17.21
C THR A 293 0.15 3.12 16.86
N LEU A 294 -0.70 3.39 17.86
CA LEU A 294 -1.94 4.14 17.70
C LEU A 294 -1.74 5.65 17.80
N VAL A 295 -0.92 6.08 18.76
CA VAL A 295 -0.65 7.49 19.07
C VAL A 295 0.73 7.63 19.69
N ILE A 296 1.38 8.77 19.47
CA ILE A 296 2.62 9.15 20.15
C ILE A 296 2.46 10.56 20.68
N PHE A 297 2.83 10.77 21.94
CA PHE A 297 2.80 12.07 22.58
C PHE A 297 4.21 12.49 23.00
N LYS A 298 4.55 13.75 22.72
CA LYS A 298 5.71 14.44 23.31
C LYS A 298 5.19 15.62 24.11
N SER A 299 5.20 15.50 25.43
CA SER A 299 4.62 16.45 26.36
C SER A 299 5.40 16.50 27.68
N ASN A 300 5.38 17.67 28.33
CA ASN A 300 5.83 17.84 29.71
C ASN A 300 4.64 17.74 30.70
N ALA A 301 3.44 17.47 30.20
CA ALA A 301 2.24 17.34 31.02
C ALA A 301 2.30 16.05 31.85
N THR A 302 1.79 16.13 33.08
CA THR A 302 1.65 14.97 33.98
C THR A 302 0.49 14.05 33.59
N THR A 303 -0.40 14.50 32.70
CA THR A 303 -1.56 13.73 32.26
C THR A 303 -1.82 13.96 30.77
N ILE A 304 -2.15 12.88 30.06
CA ILE A 304 -2.47 12.88 28.64
C ILE A 304 -3.70 12.00 28.44
N THR A 305 -4.67 12.50 27.67
CA THR A 305 -5.91 11.79 27.34
C THR A 305 -5.98 11.53 25.84
N PHE A 306 -6.37 10.32 25.45
CA PHE A 306 -6.61 9.95 24.06
C PHE A 306 -7.74 8.92 23.97
N TYR A 307 -8.36 8.84 22.79
CA TYR A 307 -9.45 7.91 22.52
C TYR A 307 -8.92 6.66 21.82
N VAL A 308 -9.52 5.52 22.15
CA VAL A 308 -9.27 4.22 21.52
C VAL A 308 -10.60 3.63 21.07
N ASP A 309 -10.58 2.93 19.94
CA ASP A 309 -11.76 2.22 19.44
C ASP A 309 -12.12 1.06 20.38
N SER A 310 -13.42 0.81 20.54
CA SER A 310 -13.95 -0.33 21.28
C SER A 310 -13.48 -1.69 20.78
N SER A 311 -12.97 -1.80 19.55
CA SER A 311 -12.44 -3.03 18.97
C SER A 311 -11.01 -3.37 19.42
N ILE A 312 -10.36 -2.52 20.23
CA ILE A 312 -9.00 -2.77 20.72
C ILE A 312 -9.09 -3.61 22.00
N ASP A 313 -8.61 -4.85 21.92
CA ASP A 313 -8.65 -5.79 23.05
C ASP A 313 -7.52 -5.55 24.08
N GLU A 314 -6.36 -5.08 23.63
CA GLU A 314 -5.17 -4.88 24.46
C GLU A 314 -4.44 -3.60 24.08
N LEU A 315 -4.04 -2.81 25.09
CA LEU A 315 -3.31 -1.57 24.92
C LEU A 315 -1.96 -1.65 25.63
N HIS A 316 -0.89 -1.45 24.87
CA HIS A 316 0.46 -1.33 25.42
C HIS A 316 0.86 0.15 25.48
N ILE A 317 1.39 0.60 26.62
CA ILE A 317 1.80 1.99 26.84
C ILE A 317 3.27 2.00 27.25
N ASP A 318 4.11 2.58 26.40
CA ASP A 318 5.52 2.85 26.71
C ASP A 318 5.72 4.32 27.04
N ILE A 319 6.45 4.58 28.13
CA ILE A 319 6.82 5.93 28.56
C ILE A 319 8.34 6.00 28.62
N SER A 320 8.92 6.84 27.78
CA SER A 320 10.35 7.11 27.77
C SER A 320 10.63 8.58 28.07
N SER A 321 11.69 8.84 28.84
CA SER A 321 12.19 10.19 29.10
C SER A 321 13.22 10.55 28.03
N THR A 322 12.99 11.62 27.29
CA THR A 322 14.03 12.23 26.45
C THR A 322 14.93 13.09 27.34
N GLY A 323 16.09 12.56 27.73
CA GLY A 323 17.15 13.30 28.42
C GLY A 323 17.87 14.27 27.51
#